data_AF-A0A3D4TW00-F1
#
_entry.id   AF-A0A3D4TW00-F1
#
_cell.length_a   1.000
_cell.length_b   1.000
_cell.length_c   1.000
_cell.angle_alpha   90.00
_cell.angle_beta   90.00
_cell.angle_gamma   90.00
#
_symmetry.space_group_name_H-M   'P 1'
#
loop_
_entity.id
_entity.type
_entity.pdbx_description
1 polymer ?
#
loop_
_entity_poly.entity_id
_entity_poly.type
_entity_poly.pdbx_seq_one_letter_code
_entity_poly.pdbx_strand_id
1 'polypeptide(L)'
;MERFEIIATTIFGLEEVLAAELNEIGATNIEILSRAVRFKGDKAMLYKCNLLLRTAVKVLKPINTFFAANEQQLYDKIKKIDWNDYFSYNRTFAIDGSTHSDYFTHSKFVALKSKDAIADQFRERYSIRPSVDPENPDMRINVHINDRTVVVSLDSSGTALSKRNYRLELTDAPINEVLAAGIILLSGWDKKCDFIDPMCGSGTFPIEAALLANNIPAGKNRKFGFETWADFDIDIWNEIKAG
;
A
#
# COMPACT_ATOMS: atom_id res chain seq x y z
N MET A 1 8.40 7.63 19.75
CA MET A 1 8.55 7.55 18.28
C MET A 1 7.70 8.63 17.64
N GLU A 2 8.16 9.21 16.53
CA GLU A 2 7.37 10.17 15.77
C GLU A 2 6.13 9.47 15.19
N ARG A 3 4.96 10.08 15.36
CA ARG A 3 3.69 9.57 14.83
C ARG A 3 3.34 10.33 13.56
N PHE A 4 2.98 9.60 12.53
CA PHE A 4 2.63 10.14 11.22
C PHE A 4 1.31 9.54 10.73
N GLU A 5 0.76 10.16 9.69
CA GLU A 5 -0.43 9.66 9.01
C GLU A 5 -0.09 8.42 8.18
N ILE A 6 -0.99 7.44 8.19
CA ILE A 6 -0.91 6.22 7.38
C ILE A 6 -2.27 6.06 6.69
N ILE A 7 -2.24 5.66 5.41
CA ILE A 7 -3.44 5.35 4.63
C ILE A 7 -3.36 3.88 4.21
N ALA A 8 -4.30 3.06 4.67
CA ALA A 8 -4.48 1.70 4.18
C ALA A 8 -5.61 1.70 3.14
N THR A 9 -5.32 1.34 1.89
CA THR A 9 -6.34 1.22 0.84
C THR A 9 -7.00 -0.14 0.89
N THR A 10 -8.26 -0.23 0.45
CA THR A 10 -9.04 -1.47 0.41
C THR A 10 -9.98 -1.52 -0.79
N ILE A 11 -10.77 -2.58 -0.89
CA ILE A 11 -11.83 -2.75 -1.88
C ILE A 11 -13.10 -2.08 -1.33
N PHE A 12 -13.89 -1.49 -2.24
CA PHE A 12 -15.17 -0.87 -1.88
C PHE A 12 -16.07 -1.84 -1.10
N GLY A 13 -16.61 -1.39 0.03
CA GLY A 13 -17.46 -2.16 0.95
C GLY A 13 -16.69 -2.87 2.07
N LEU A 14 -15.35 -2.87 2.07
CA LEU A 14 -14.52 -3.46 3.13
C LEU A 14 -13.91 -2.41 4.08
N GLU A 15 -14.26 -1.14 3.95
CA GLU A 15 -13.65 -0.07 4.74
C GLU A 15 -13.89 -0.21 6.24
N GLU A 16 -15.12 -0.58 6.64
CA GLU A 16 -15.47 -0.89 8.03
C GLU A 16 -14.73 -2.11 8.57
N VAL A 17 -14.55 -3.14 7.72
CA VAL A 17 -13.81 -4.36 8.08
C VAL A 17 -12.34 -4.04 8.31
N LEU A 18 -11.75 -3.24 7.43
CA LEU A 18 -10.37 -2.79 7.57
C LEU A 18 -10.20 -1.89 8.80
N ALA A 19 -11.16 -1.02 9.09
CA ALA A 19 -11.15 -0.19 10.30
C ALA A 19 -11.19 -1.05 11.57
N ALA A 20 -11.99 -2.13 11.57
CA ALA A 20 -12.01 -3.09 12.67
C ALA A 20 -10.66 -3.80 12.85
N GLU A 21 -10.06 -4.32 11.77
CA GLU A 21 -8.71 -4.92 11.82
C GLU A 21 -7.66 -3.95 12.36
N LEU A 22 -7.70 -2.69 11.90
CA LEU A 22 -6.78 -1.63 12.37
C LEU A 22 -6.94 -1.36 13.86
N ASN A 23 -8.18 -1.32 14.36
CA ASN A 23 -8.46 -1.15 15.77
C ASN A 23 -7.93 -2.34 16.61
N GLU A 24 -8.09 -3.57 16.13
CA GLU A 24 -7.59 -4.78 16.81
C GLU A 24 -6.07 -4.79 16.97
N ILE A 25 -5.33 -4.28 15.98
CA ILE A 25 -3.87 -4.20 16.04
C ILE A 25 -3.37 -2.91 16.73
N GLY A 26 -4.28 -2.07 17.26
CA GLY A 26 -3.97 -0.91 18.09
C GLY A 26 -3.80 0.43 17.36
N ALA A 27 -4.33 0.57 16.14
CA ALA A 27 -4.36 1.87 15.46
C ALA A 27 -5.24 2.87 16.22
N THR A 28 -4.91 4.16 16.13
CA THR A 28 -5.74 5.23 16.68
C THR A 28 -6.08 6.27 15.63
N ASN A 29 -7.09 7.09 15.91
CA ASN A 29 -7.57 8.16 15.01
C ASN A 29 -8.00 7.60 13.65
N ILE A 30 -8.74 6.48 13.68
CA ILE A 30 -9.23 5.81 12.49
C ILE A 30 -10.33 6.68 11.85
N GLU A 31 -10.10 7.07 10.61
CA GLU A 31 -11.03 7.79 9.73
C GLU A 31 -11.29 6.92 8.50
N ILE A 32 -12.54 6.53 8.31
CA ILE A 32 -12.97 5.77 7.14
C ILE A 32 -13.15 6.74 5.96
N LEU A 33 -12.50 6.43 4.85
CA LEU A 33 -12.58 7.14 3.58
C LEU A 33 -13.19 6.20 2.53
N SER A 34 -13.56 6.71 1.35
CA SER A 34 -13.97 5.83 0.25
C SER A 34 -12.79 4.96 -0.21
N ARG A 35 -12.92 3.62 -0.10
CA ARG A 35 -11.89 2.62 -0.45
C ARG A 35 -10.57 2.73 0.31
N ALA A 36 -10.55 3.41 1.46
CA ALA A 36 -9.36 3.53 2.28
C ALA A 36 -9.72 3.84 3.74
N VAL A 37 -8.77 3.59 4.63
CA VAL A 37 -8.84 4.00 6.02
C VAL A 37 -7.57 4.79 6.36
N ARG A 38 -7.76 6.02 6.83
CA ARG A 38 -6.68 6.88 7.33
C ARG A 38 -6.57 6.74 8.84
N PHE A 39 -5.36 6.69 9.36
CA PHE A 39 -5.12 6.62 10.80
C PHE A 39 -3.73 7.19 11.15
N LYS A 40 -3.40 7.25 12.45
CA LYS A 40 -2.08 7.69 12.91
C LYS A 40 -1.31 6.56 13.57
N GLY A 41 -0.06 6.37 13.18
CA GLY A 41 0.81 5.33 13.70
C GLY A 41 2.26 5.78 13.73
N ASP A 42 3.10 4.99 14.39
CA ASP A 42 4.54 5.08 14.26
C ASP A 42 5.05 4.06 13.21
N LYS A 43 6.38 3.93 13.11
CA LYS A 43 7.04 2.99 12.21
C LYS A 43 6.67 1.54 12.51
N ALA A 44 6.56 1.17 13.78
CA ALA A 44 6.16 -0.17 14.18
C ALA A 44 4.72 -0.48 13.72
N MET A 45 3.81 0.47 13.86
CA MET A 45 2.45 0.35 13.34
C MET A 45 2.43 0.15 11.82
N LEU A 46 3.21 0.92 11.05
CA LEU A 46 3.32 0.78 9.60
C LEU A 46 3.75 -0.64 9.18
N TYR A 47 4.75 -1.20 9.87
CA TYR A 47 5.24 -2.55 9.62
C TYR A 47 4.19 -3.61 10.01
N LYS A 48 3.55 -3.46 11.17
CA LYS A 48 2.44 -4.33 11.60
C LYS A 48 1.30 -4.34 10.60
N CYS A 49 0.90 -3.19 10.08
CA CYS A 49 -0.16 -3.10 9.07
C CYS A 49 0.15 -3.95 7.83
N ASN A 50 1.38 -3.88 7.33
CA ASN A 50 1.79 -4.66 6.16
C ASN A 50 1.82 -6.18 6.43
N LEU A 51 2.22 -6.59 7.64
CA LEU A 51 2.30 -7.99 8.02
C LEU A 51 0.93 -8.61 8.31
N LEU A 52 0.06 -7.89 9.03
CA LEU A 52 -1.12 -8.46 9.67
C LEU A 52 -2.41 -8.26 8.87
N LEU A 53 -2.59 -7.10 8.20
CA LEU A 53 -3.89 -6.75 7.61
C LEU A 53 -4.27 -7.67 6.44
N ARG A 54 -5.48 -8.23 6.52
CA ARG A 54 -6.03 -9.14 5.50
C ARG A 54 -6.88 -8.39 4.49
N THR A 55 -7.54 -7.32 4.91
CA THR A 55 -8.45 -6.55 4.04
C THR A 55 -7.81 -5.29 3.44
N ALA A 56 -6.53 -5.02 3.69
CA ALA A 56 -5.79 -3.95 3.02
C ALA A 56 -5.20 -4.40 1.67
N VAL A 57 -5.19 -3.51 0.68
CA VAL A 57 -4.55 -3.68 -0.64
C VAL A 57 -3.17 -3.05 -0.68
N LYS A 58 -3.00 -1.85 -0.10
CA LYS A 58 -1.72 -1.16 0.09
C LYS A 58 -1.72 -0.39 1.40
N VAL A 59 -0.54 -0.23 2.00
CA VAL A 59 -0.30 0.65 3.14
C VAL A 59 0.64 1.75 2.70
N LEU A 60 0.18 2.99 2.78
CA LEU A 60 0.83 4.18 2.24
C LEU A 60 1.20 5.14 3.37
N LYS A 61 2.38 5.77 3.26
CA LYS A 61 2.83 6.86 4.15
C LYS A 61 2.77 8.18 3.37
N PRO A 62 1.74 9.02 3.55
CA PRO A 62 1.69 10.34 2.92
C PRO A 62 2.90 11.19 3.32
N ILE A 63 3.54 11.81 2.32
CA ILE A 63 4.70 12.68 2.51
C ILE A 63 4.43 14.13 2.10
N ASN A 64 3.46 14.34 1.22
CA ASN A 64 3.08 15.68 0.80
C ASN A 64 1.62 15.71 0.33
N THR A 65 0.97 16.84 0.53
CA THR A 65 -0.38 17.10 0.02
C THR A 65 -0.45 18.53 -0.48
N PHE A 66 -0.91 18.71 -1.71
CA PHE A 66 -1.00 20.02 -2.34
C PHE A 66 -2.12 20.07 -3.37
N PHE A 67 -2.48 21.29 -3.78
CA PHE A 67 -3.43 21.49 -4.86
C PHE A 67 -2.71 21.63 -6.21
N ALA A 68 -3.25 20.98 -7.23
CA ALA A 68 -2.86 21.18 -8.62
C ALA A 68 -4.12 21.18 -9.50
N ALA A 69 -4.24 22.16 -10.37
CA ALA A 69 -5.34 22.29 -11.33
C ALA A 69 -4.91 22.03 -12.78
N ASN A 70 -3.62 21.80 -13.01
CA ASN A 70 -3.08 21.44 -14.32
C ASN A 70 -1.75 20.68 -14.17
N GLU A 71 -1.27 20.17 -15.29
CA GLU A 71 -0.08 19.33 -15.38
C GLU A 71 1.21 20.05 -14.96
N GLN A 72 1.34 21.34 -15.29
CA GLN A 72 2.52 22.12 -14.94
C GLN A 72 2.60 22.31 -13.42
N GLN A 73 1.46 22.64 -12.78
CA GLN A 73 1.38 22.72 -11.33
C GLN A 73 1.70 21.39 -10.66
N LEU A 74 1.20 20.28 -11.18
CA LEU A 74 1.55 18.94 -10.68
C LEU A 74 3.07 18.71 -10.77
N TYR A 75 3.67 18.96 -11.93
CA TYR A 75 5.11 18.79 -12.17
C TYR A 75 5.94 19.66 -11.21
N ASP A 76 5.64 20.96 -11.13
CA ASP A 76 6.41 21.91 -10.31
C ASP A 76 6.33 21.57 -8.82
N LYS A 77 5.15 21.15 -8.35
CA LYS A 77 4.94 20.79 -6.94
C LYS A 77 5.61 19.46 -6.58
N ILE A 78 5.57 18.46 -7.46
CA ILE A 78 6.29 17.20 -7.27
C ILE A 78 7.81 17.43 -7.27
N LYS A 79 8.31 18.23 -8.20
CA LYS A 79 9.74 18.58 -8.29
C LYS A 79 10.24 19.38 -7.08
N LYS A 80 9.35 20.04 -6.34
CA LYS A 80 9.69 20.81 -5.13
C LYS A 80 9.94 19.94 -3.90
N ILE A 81 9.41 18.72 -3.85
CA ILE A 81 9.66 17.77 -2.75
C ILE A 81 11.12 17.36 -2.79
N ASP A 82 11.89 17.46 -1.70
CA ASP A 82 13.29 16.99 -1.70
C ASP A 82 13.32 15.46 -1.70
N TRP A 83 13.48 14.87 -2.89
CA TRP A 83 13.44 13.42 -3.05
C TRP A 83 14.68 12.73 -2.48
N ASN A 84 15.75 13.48 -2.26
CA ASN A 84 16.97 12.96 -1.64
C ASN A 84 16.76 12.57 -0.17
N ASP A 85 15.72 13.09 0.49
CA ASP A 85 15.33 12.68 1.85
C ASP A 85 14.73 11.26 1.89
N TYR A 86 14.28 10.73 0.74
CA TYR A 86 13.59 9.44 0.65
C TYR A 86 14.41 8.36 -0.07
N PHE A 87 15.12 8.72 -1.15
CA PHE A 87 15.98 7.80 -1.86
C PHE A 87 17.10 8.53 -2.62
N SER A 88 18.19 7.82 -2.87
CA SER A 88 19.35 8.34 -3.61
C SER A 88 19.29 8.03 -5.10
N TYR A 89 20.03 8.78 -5.92
CA TYR A 89 20.04 8.64 -7.38
C TYR A 89 20.50 7.26 -7.90
N ASN A 90 21.14 6.45 -7.06
CA ASN A 90 21.59 5.09 -7.38
C ASN A 90 20.51 4.01 -7.16
N ARG A 91 19.33 4.39 -6.66
CA ARG A 91 18.18 3.51 -6.46
C ARG A 91 17.20 3.61 -7.62
N THR A 92 16.49 2.51 -7.90
CA THR A 92 15.40 2.51 -8.88
C THR A 92 14.10 2.98 -8.26
N PHE A 93 13.22 3.60 -9.05
CA PHE A 93 11.90 4.00 -8.56
C PHE A 93 10.79 3.74 -9.57
N ALA A 94 9.55 3.68 -9.08
CA ALA A 94 8.35 3.61 -9.90
C ALA A 94 7.24 4.49 -9.31
N ILE A 95 6.36 4.98 -10.21
CA ILE A 95 5.20 5.79 -9.82
C ILE A 95 3.91 5.03 -10.13
N ASP A 96 3.08 4.86 -9.11
CA ASP A 96 1.70 4.42 -9.26
C ASP A 96 0.77 5.64 -9.20
N GLY A 97 0.15 5.95 -10.33
CA GLY A 97 -0.83 7.04 -10.44
C GLY A 97 -2.26 6.54 -10.24
N SER A 98 -3.07 7.29 -9.52
CA SER A 98 -4.52 7.13 -9.47
C SER A 98 -5.20 8.49 -9.49
N THR A 99 -6.32 8.61 -10.20
CA THR A 99 -6.99 9.90 -10.38
C THR A 99 -8.50 9.73 -10.41
N HIS A 100 -9.19 10.64 -9.71
CA HIS A 100 -10.61 10.88 -9.76
C HIS A 100 -10.81 12.40 -9.89
N SER A 101 -10.70 12.92 -11.10
CA SER A 101 -10.65 14.36 -11.36
C SER A 101 -11.04 14.66 -12.80
N ASP A 102 -11.74 15.77 -13.00
CA ASP A 102 -12.02 16.32 -14.34
C ASP A 102 -10.77 16.98 -14.96
N TYR A 103 -9.79 17.37 -14.14
CA TYR A 103 -8.54 18.00 -14.59
C TYR A 103 -7.49 16.97 -15.02
N PHE A 104 -7.52 15.79 -14.40
CA PHE A 104 -6.57 14.71 -14.64
C PHE A 104 -7.32 13.43 -14.99
N THR A 105 -7.61 13.22 -16.26
CA THR A 105 -8.44 12.09 -16.73
C THR A 105 -7.68 10.76 -16.86
N HIS A 106 -6.34 10.81 -16.93
CA HIS A 106 -5.51 9.63 -17.20
C HIS A 106 -4.46 9.40 -16.11
N SER A 107 -4.62 8.32 -15.34
CA SER A 107 -3.69 7.94 -14.26
C SER A 107 -2.27 7.66 -14.75
N LYS A 108 -2.12 7.02 -15.92
CA LYS A 108 -0.81 6.78 -16.55
C LYS A 108 -0.07 8.08 -16.83
N PHE A 109 -0.81 9.11 -17.22
CA PHE A 109 -0.22 10.41 -17.53
C PHE A 109 0.28 11.11 -16.26
N VAL A 110 -0.50 11.08 -15.18
CA VAL A 110 -0.08 11.56 -13.85
C VAL A 110 1.21 10.87 -13.42
N ALA A 111 1.28 9.55 -13.56
CA ALA A 111 2.49 8.78 -13.22
C ALA A 111 3.71 9.21 -14.06
N LEU A 112 3.54 9.36 -15.38
CA LEU A 112 4.62 9.80 -16.28
C LEU A 112 5.15 11.19 -15.93
N LYS A 113 4.25 12.17 -15.72
CA LYS A 113 4.64 13.54 -15.35
C LYS A 113 5.35 13.60 -14.01
N SER A 114 4.85 12.84 -13.03
CA SER A 114 5.46 12.73 -11.71
C SER A 114 6.86 12.13 -11.79
N LYS A 115 7.03 11.07 -12.60
CA LYS A 115 8.31 10.41 -12.85
C LYS A 115 9.32 11.38 -13.46
N ASP A 116 8.91 12.16 -14.45
CA ASP A 116 9.80 13.14 -15.09
C ASP A 116 10.20 14.26 -14.12
N ALA A 117 9.27 14.77 -13.30
CA ALA A 117 9.56 15.77 -12.27
C ALA A 117 10.63 15.30 -11.27
N ILE A 118 10.52 14.06 -10.79
CA ILE A 118 11.48 13.44 -9.86
C ILE A 118 12.83 13.25 -10.54
N ALA A 119 12.84 12.65 -11.73
CA ALA A 119 14.07 12.38 -12.47
C ALA A 119 14.82 13.67 -12.84
N ASP A 120 14.10 14.73 -13.19
CA ASP A 120 14.66 16.03 -13.52
C ASP A 120 15.26 16.72 -12.29
N GLN A 121 14.67 16.58 -11.10
CA GLN A 121 15.26 17.11 -9.86
C GLN A 121 16.66 16.51 -9.61
N PHE A 122 16.79 15.18 -9.69
CA PHE A 122 18.09 14.53 -9.52
C PHE A 122 19.07 14.91 -10.63
N ARG A 123 18.60 15.02 -11.88
CA ARG A 123 19.45 15.45 -13.01
C ARG A 123 19.98 16.86 -12.78
N GLU A 124 19.17 17.79 -12.30
CA GLU A 124 19.60 19.18 -12.05
C GLU A 124 20.54 19.29 -10.85
N ARG A 125 20.34 18.48 -9.81
CA ARG A 125 21.14 18.56 -8.57
C ARG A 125 22.46 17.79 -8.66
N TYR A 126 22.48 16.66 -9.37
CA TYR A 126 23.61 15.72 -9.37
C TYR A 126 24.13 15.39 -10.77
N SER A 127 23.55 15.95 -11.84
CA SER A 127 23.87 15.59 -13.24
C SER A 127 23.63 14.11 -13.55
N ILE A 128 22.82 13.41 -12.74
CA ILE A 128 22.52 11.98 -12.86
C ILE A 128 21.00 11.80 -12.87
N ARG A 129 20.50 10.98 -13.81
CA ARG A 129 19.10 10.59 -13.86
C ARG A 129 18.92 9.22 -13.18
N PRO A 130 18.09 9.08 -12.14
CA PRO A 130 17.82 7.79 -11.53
C PRO A 130 17.10 6.85 -12.50
N SER A 131 17.37 5.55 -12.36
CA SER A 131 16.75 4.50 -13.17
C SER A 131 15.32 4.23 -12.72
N VAL A 132 14.47 3.82 -13.66
CA VAL A 132 13.06 3.47 -13.39
C VAL A 132 12.89 1.98 -13.61
N ASP A 133 12.41 1.26 -12.60
CA ASP A 133 12.06 -0.15 -12.67
C ASP A 133 10.58 -0.32 -12.28
N PRO A 134 9.67 -0.50 -13.25
CA PRO A 134 8.24 -0.66 -12.96
C PRO A 134 7.89 -1.95 -12.20
N GLU A 135 8.72 -3.00 -12.33
CA GLU A 135 8.44 -4.33 -11.80
C GLU A 135 8.98 -4.47 -10.37
N ASN A 136 10.26 -4.15 -10.16
CA ASN A 136 10.95 -4.29 -8.87
C ASN A 136 11.70 -3.01 -8.46
N PRO A 137 10.99 -1.89 -8.24
CA PRO A 137 11.62 -0.65 -7.82
C PRO A 137 12.15 -0.75 -6.38
N ASP A 138 13.28 -0.09 -6.09
CA ASP A 138 13.70 0.17 -4.72
C ASP A 138 12.74 1.13 -4.02
N MET A 139 12.17 2.11 -4.74
CA MET A 139 11.24 3.09 -4.20
C MET A 139 9.95 3.15 -5.04
N ARG A 140 8.81 2.84 -4.41
CA ARG A 140 7.50 2.96 -5.06
C ARG A 140 6.74 4.15 -4.46
N ILE A 141 6.35 5.07 -5.32
CA ILE A 141 5.66 6.31 -4.93
C ILE A 141 4.24 6.23 -5.48
N ASN A 142 3.26 6.50 -4.61
CA ASN A 142 1.87 6.63 -4.99
C ASN A 142 1.51 8.11 -5.14
N VAL A 143 0.89 8.45 -6.27
CA VAL A 143 0.31 9.77 -6.52
C VAL A 143 -1.19 9.60 -6.72
N HIS A 144 -1.96 10.02 -5.72
CA HIS A 144 -3.41 9.99 -5.76
C HIS A 144 -3.96 11.40 -5.97
N ILE A 145 -4.83 11.57 -6.96
CA ILE A 145 -5.52 12.83 -7.24
C ILE A 145 -7.01 12.62 -7.01
N ASN A 146 -7.59 13.46 -6.16
CA ASN A 146 -9.03 13.56 -5.96
C ASN A 146 -9.46 15.02 -6.18
N ASP A 147 -10.25 15.25 -7.22
CA ASP A 147 -10.55 16.57 -7.77
C ASP A 147 -9.26 17.37 -8.03
N ARG A 148 -8.94 18.39 -7.23
CA ARG A 148 -7.70 19.19 -7.33
C ARG A 148 -6.67 18.85 -6.26
N THR A 149 -7.00 17.96 -5.34
CA THR A 149 -6.12 17.59 -4.22
C THR A 149 -5.22 16.45 -4.64
N VAL A 150 -3.91 16.65 -4.56
CA VAL A 150 -2.89 15.66 -4.83
C VAL A 150 -2.28 15.19 -3.52
N VAL A 151 -2.29 13.89 -3.28
CA VAL A 151 -1.62 13.24 -2.16
C VAL A 151 -0.48 12.40 -2.72
N VAL A 152 0.74 12.73 -2.29
CA VAL A 152 1.95 11.97 -2.64
C VAL A 152 2.35 11.14 -1.43
N SER A 153 2.48 9.83 -1.63
CA SER A 153 2.77 8.87 -0.56
C SER A 153 3.89 7.90 -0.95
N LEU A 154 4.64 7.42 0.04
CA LEU A 154 5.53 6.27 -0.12
C LEU A 154 4.73 4.98 0.06
N ASP A 155 4.90 4.02 -0.84
CA ASP A 155 4.25 2.72 -0.77
C ASP A 155 5.10 1.74 0.06
N SER A 156 4.63 1.45 1.28
CA SER A 156 5.32 0.56 2.20
C SER A 156 5.07 -0.92 1.90
N SER A 157 4.04 -1.25 1.10
CA SER A 157 3.68 -2.63 0.77
C SER A 157 4.47 -3.20 -0.40
N GLY A 158 4.90 -2.34 -1.34
CA GLY A 158 5.59 -2.76 -2.55
C GLY A 158 4.61 -3.42 -3.52
N THR A 159 4.56 -4.75 -3.60
CA THR A 159 3.49 -5.43 -4.37
C THR A 159 2.14 -5.31 -3.64
N ALA A 160 1.01 -5.44 -4.32
CA ALA A 160 -0.30 -5.40 -3.67
C ALA A 160 -0.41 -6.49 -2.58
N LEU A 161 -0.96 -6.14 -1.41
CA LEU A 161 -1.09 -7.04 -0.26
C LEU A 161 -1.92 -8.29 -0.56
N SER A 162 -2.85 -8.22 -1.52
CA SER A 162 -3.55 -9.39 -2.05
C SER A 162 -2.62 -10.51 -2.53
N LYS A 163 -1.43 -10.19 -3.04
CA LYS A 163 -0.42 -11.21 -3.41
C LYS A 163 0.22 -11.81 -2.15
N ARG A 164 -0.44 -12.80 -1.55
CA ARG A 164 0.03 -13.49 -0.33
C ARG A 164 1.18 -14.47 -0.57
N ASN A 165 1.51 -14.76 -1.84
CA ASN A 165 2.56 -15.69 -2.29
C ASN A 165 2.38 -17.16 -1.84
N TYR A 166 1.16 -17.60 -1.53
CA TYR A 166 0.87 -19.03 -1.31
C TYR A 166 0.48 -19.77 -2.60
N ARG A 167 0.12 -19.06 -3.68
CA ARG A 167 -0.30 -19.69 -4.94
C ARG A 167 0.90 -20.22 -5.70
N LEU A 168 0.93 -21.52 -5.92
CA LEU A 168 1.92 -22.20 -6.75
C LEU A 168 1.49 -22.25 -8.23
N GLU A 169 0.19 -22.31 -8.50
CA GLU A 169 -0.37 -22.36 -9.85
C GLU A 169 -1.36 -21.21 -10.09
N LEU A 170 -1.27 -20.61 -11.28
CA LEU A 170 -2.23 -19.61 -11.78
C LEU A 170 -3.41 -20.37 -12.40
N THR A 171 -4.51 -20.41 -11.68
CA THR A 171 -5.81 -20.84 -12.22
C THR A 171 -6.48 -19.66 -12.95
N ASP A 172 -7.46 -19.94 -13.80
CA ASP A 172 -8.17 -18.88 -14.52
C ASP A 172 -9.04 -18.05 -13.56
N ALA A 173 -8.80 -16.73 -13.56
CA ALA A 173 -9.59 -15.71 -12.87
C ALA A 173 -9.92 -15.97 -11.38
N PRO A 174 -8.92 -16.21 -10.52
CA PRO A 174 -9.19 -16.42 -9.12
C PRO A 174 -9.67 -15.15 -8.42
N ILE A 175 -10.50 -15.32 -7.39
CA ILE A 175 -10.90 -14.22 -6.51
C ILE A 175 -9.67 -13.61 -5.83
N ASN A 176 -9.71 -12.30 -5.67
CA ASN A 176 -8.71 -11.54 -4.91
C ASN A 176 -8.73 -11.97 -3.43
N GLU A 177 -7.56 -12.22 -2.87
CA GLU A 177 -7.34 -12.67 -1.48
C GLU A 177 -7.88 -11.68 -0.45
N VAL A 178 -7.73 -10.38 -0.70
CA VAL A 178 -8.30 -9.31 0.14
C VAL A 178 -9.81 -9.39 0.17
N LEU A 179 -10.44 -9.63 -0.98
CA LEU A 179 -11.89 -9.77 -1.08
C LEU A 179 -12.36 -11.04 -0.37
N ALA A 180 -11.67 -12.16 -0.57
CA ALA A 180 -12.00 -13.42 0.09
C ALA A 180 -11.93 -13.31 1.62
N ALA A 181 -10.84 -12.73 2.15
CA ALA A 181 -10.69 -12.48 3.58
C ALA A 181 -11.79 -11.53 4.11
N GLY A 182 -12.11 -10.47 3.36
CA GLY A 182 -13.20 -9.55 3.71
C GLY A 182 -14.56 -10.24 3.80
N ILE A 183 -14.90 -11.08 2.83
CA ILE A 183 -16.15 -11.87 2.83
C ILE A 183 -16.19 -12.84 4.01
N ILE A 184 -15.09 -13.52 4.33
CA ILE A 184 -15.02 -14.42 5.51
C ILE A 184 -15.29 -13.63 6.78
N LEU A 185 -14.65 -12.47 6.97
CA LEU A 185 -14.87 -11.63 8.14
C LEU A 185 -16.32 -11.12 8.23
N LEU A 186 -16.92 -10.75 7.10
CA LEU A 186 -18.32 -10.32 7.03
C LEU A 186 -19.32 -11.46 7.27
N SER A 187 -18.94 -12.71 7.02
CA SER A 187 -19.82 -13.87 7.25
C SER A 187 -20.14 -14.12 8.73
N GLY A 188 -19.36 -13.53 9.64
CA GLY A 188 -19.49 -13.76 11.08
C GLY A 188 -18.96 -15.13 11.54
N TRP A 189 -18.21 -15.84 10.69
CA TRP A 189 -17.61 -17.13 11.05
C TRP A 189 -16.67 -16.98 12.26
N ASP A 190 -16.95 -17.75 13.31
CA ASP A 190 -16.30 -17.62 14.62
C ASP A 190 -15.01 -18.45 14.75
N LYS A 191 -14.62 -19.15 13.68
CA LYS A 191 -13.45 -20.05 13.60
C LYS A 191 -13.58 -21.33 14.42
N LYS A 192 -14.74 -21.63 14.99
CA LYS A 192 -14.98 -22.83 15.82
C LYS A 192 -15.78 -23.90 15.09
N CYS A 193 -16.66 -23.51 14.18
CA CYS A 193 -17.40 -24.44 13.34
C CYS A 193 -16.66 -24.75 12.03
N ASP A 194 -17.07 -25.84 11.39
CA ASP A 194 -16.59 -26.20 10.06
C ASP A 194 -16.80 -25.04 9.07
N PHE A 195 -15.82 -24.85 8.19
CA PHE A 195 -15.89 -23.90 7.07
C PHE A 195 -15.95 -24.69 5.77
N ILE A 196 -17.04 -24.54 5.02
CA ILE A 196 -17.26 -25.28 3.77
C ILE A 196 -17.42 -24.29 2.63
N ASP A 197 -16.53 -24.39 1.64
CA ASP A 197 -16.70 -23.79 0.32
C ASP A 197 -16.99 -24.91 -0.70
N PRO A 198 -18.26 -25.11 -1.10
CA PRO A 198 -18.64 -26.22 -1.98
C PRO A 198 -18.19 -26.01 -3.43
N MET A 199 -17.70 -24.83 -3.79
CA MET A 199 -17.26 -24.47 -5.15
C MET A 199 -15.90 -23.76 -5.10
N CYS A 200 -14.97 -24.33 -4.34
CA CYS A 200 -13.76 -23.64 -3.90
C CYS A 200 -12.76 -23.25 -4.99
N GLY A 201 -12.89 -23.82 -6.20
CA GLY A 201 -12.04 -23.48 -7.34
C GLY A 201 -10.55 -23.52 -6.99
N SER A 202 -9.90 -22.36 -7.00
CA SER A 202 -8.48 -22.22 -6.64
C SER A 202 -8.17 -22.32 -5.14
N GLY A 203 -9.16 -22.61 -4.30
CA GLY A 203 -9.02 -22.77 -2.85
C GLY A 203 -8.83 -21.47 -2.06
N THR A 204 -9.09 -20.29 -2.63
CA THR A 204 -8.79 -19.00 -1.98
C THR A 204 -9.53 -18.82 -0.65
N PHE A 205 -10.83 -19.14 -0.59
CA PHE A 205 -11.60 -19.05 0.65
C PHE A 205 -11.10 -20.03 1.73
N PRO A 206 -10.98 -21.35 1.47
CA PRO A 206 -10.42 -22.27 2.46
C PRO A 206 -9.02 -21.88 2.97
N ILE A 207 -8.15 -21.38 2.08
CA ILE A 207 -6.80 -20.94 2.48
C ILE A 207 -6.87 -19.72 3.40
N GLU A 208 -7.59 -18.67 3.01
CA GLU A 208 -7.74 -17.47 3.86
C GLU A 208 -8.43 -17.78 5.19
N ALA A 209 -9.43 -18.66 5.19
CA ALA A 209 -10.11 -19.14 6.40
C ALA A 209 -9.14 -19.91 7.32
N ALA A 210 -8.31 -20.79 6.75
CA ALA A 210 -7.30 -21.53 7.52
C ALA A 210 -6.23 -20.60 8.10
N LEU A 211 -5.75 -19.62 7.33
CA LEU A 211 -4.79 -18.61 7.81
C LEU A 211 -5.40 -17.76 8.94
N LEU A 212 -6.67 -17.38 8.81
CA LEU A 212 -7.40 -16.62 9.82
C LEU A 212 -7.60 -17.43 11.10
N ALA A 213 -8.04 -18.69 11.00
CA ALA A 213 -8.28 -19.56 12.15
C ALA A 213 -7.00 -19.90 12.93
N ASN A 214 -5.86 -20.03 12.24
CA ASN A 214 -4.56 -20.33 12.84
C ASN A 214 -3.78 -19.06 13.25
N ASN A 215 -4.40 -17.88 13.15
CA ASN A 215 -3.75 -16.60 13.43
C ASN A 215 -2.42 -16.40 12.66
N ILE A 216 -2.34 -16.92 11.44
CA ILE A 216 -1.13 -16.81 10.60
C ILE A 216 -1.18 -15.46 9.87
N PRO A 217 -0.17 -14.58 10.03
CA PRO A 217 -0.14 -13.29 9.34
C PRO A 217 -0.27 -13.41 7.82
N ALA A 218 -1.11 -12.58 7.23
CA ALA A 218 -1.34 -12.58 5.78
C ALA A 218 -0.08 -12.22 4.99
N GLY A 219 0.81 -11.42 5.59
CA GLY A 219 2.08 -11.00 5.02
C GLY A 219 3.26 -11.94 5.28
N LYS A 220 3.06 -13.13 5.87
CA LYS A 220 4.16 -13.99 6.37
C LYS A 220 5.19 -14.39 5.29
N ASN A 221 4.74 -14.68 4.07
CA ASN A 221 5.57 -15.26 3.00
C ASN A 221 5.95 -14.27 1.90
N ARG A 222 6.11 -12.98 2.24
CA ARG A 222 6.40 -11.92 1.27
C ARG A 222 7.36 -10.87 1.83
N LYS A 223 7.90 -10.08 0.90
CA LYS A 223 8.68 -8.88 1.19
C LYS A 223 7.80 -7.65 1.08
N PHE A 224 8.23 -6.57 1.71
CA PHE A 224 7.53 -5.29 1.72
C PHE A 224 8.39 -4.17 1.16
N GLY A 225 7.74 -3.13 0.65
CA GLY A 225 8.40 -1.96 0.06
C GLY A 225 9.16 -1.14 1.09
N PHE A 226 8.78 -1.16 2.37
CA PHE A 226 9.51 -0.44 3.42
C PHE A 226 10.90 -1.01 3.70
N GLU A 227 11.18 -2.27 3.33
CA GLU A 227 12.47 -2.93 3.61
C GLU A 227 13.64 -2.30 2.83
N THR A 228 13.35 -1.51 1.79
CA THR A 228 14.34 -0.81 0.95
C THR A 228 14.46 0.69 1.31
N TRP A 229 13.64 1.20 2.24
CA TRP A 229 13.66 2.61 2.61
C TRP A 229 14.92 2.99 3.37
N ALA A 230 15.37 4.23 3.21
CA ALA A 230 16.58 4.72 3.87
C ALA A 230 16.49 4.68 5.41
N ASP A 231 15.27 4.80 5.95
CA ASP A 231 15.00 4.75 7.38
C ASP A 231 14.49 3.38 7.86
N PHE A 232 14.67 2.32 7.07
CA PHE A 232 14.30 0.97 7.49
C PHE A 232 15.00 0.57 8.80
N ASP A 233 14.22 0.01 9.73
CA ASP A 233 14.67 -0.38 11.07
C ASP A 233 14.47 -1.88 11.23
N ILE A 234 15.58 -2.61 11.17
CA ILE A 234 15.58 -4.07 11.19
C ILE A 234 15.22 -4.64 12.56
N ASP A 235 15.51 -3.91 13.64
CA ASP A 235 15.26 -4.38 15.00
C ASP A 235 13.76 -4.33 15.29
N ILE A 236 13.11 -3.19 14.99
CA ILE A 236 11.64 -3.07 15.05
C ILE A 236 10.97 -4.13 14.18
N TRP A 237 11.51 -4.39 12.98
CA TRP A 237 10.93 -5.39 12.08
C TRP A 237 11.06 -6.82 12.62
N ASN A 238 12.20 -7.15 13.21
CA ASN A 238 12.42 -8.47 13.80
C ASN A 238 11.53 -8.70 15.03
N GLU A 239 11.32 -7.68 15.87
CA GLU A 239 10.35 -7.73 16.97
C GLU A 239 8.93 -8.02 16.47
N ILE A 240 8.50 -7.36 15.40
CA ILE A 240 7.16 -7.54 14.82
C ILE A 240 6.98 -8.93 14.21
N LYS A 241 8.03 -9.52 13.61
CA LYS A 241 7.96 -10.89 13.08
C LYS A 241 7.99 -11.97 14.17
N ALA A 242 8.53 -11.65 15.35
CA ALA A 242 8.68 -12.60 16.45
C ALA A 242 7.41 -12.72 17.32
N GLY A 243 6.58 -11.68 17.33
CA GLY A 243 5.26 -11.66 18.00
C GLY A 243 4.15 -12.23 17.12
#